data_AF-A0A3N1ZRT1-F1
#
_entry.id   AF-A0A3N1ZRT1-F1
#
_cell.length_a   1.000
_cell.length_b   1.000
_cell.length_c   1.000
_cell.angle_alpha   90.00
_cell.angle_beta   90.00
_cell.angle_gamma   90.00
#
_symmetry.space_group_name_H-M   'P 1'
#
loop_
_entity.id
_entity.type
_entity.pdbx_description
1 polymer ?
#
loop_
_entity_poly.entity_id
_entity_poly.type
_entity_poly.pdbx_seq_one_letter_code
_entity_poly.pdbx_strand_id
1 'polypeptide(L)'
;MQNMTNGPEGEERVAAQRWWVERLAQRWPGIDVIREDRQTNHGMKTPGAQTVVFHRLANWGQMPGATRAGAAVLSRVGRAGLLMARNVYGIELPAETTVGRRVKLAHQSGIVIHRDAVIGNDVVIRQNVTIGLRGDVDGDQAAHVPQLADGVDVGAGAVLVGPIHIGEKAAIGANAVVTHDVSDHGRAVAPRTVIQDANSVPQ
;
A
#
# COMPACT_ATOMS: atom_id res chain seq x y z
N MET A 1 -19.27 24.48 -4.12
CA MET A 1 -19.24 23.14 -3.50
C MET A 1 -18.70 23.32 -2.10
N GLN A 2 -19.51 23.06 -1.08
CA GLN A 2 -19.10 23.20 0.32
C GLN A 2 -18.04 22.16 0.64
N ASN A 3 -16.96 22.61 1.28
CA ASN A 3 -15.80 21.80 1.65
C ASN A 3 -16.21 20.84 2.78
N MET A 4 -16.62 19.62 2.43
CA MET A 4 -17.06 18.59 3.38
C MET A 4 -15.93 18.04 4.28
N THR A 5 -14.72 18.58 4.18
CA THR A 5 -13.52 18.10 4.89
C THR A 5 -13.17 18.88 6.15
N ASN A 6 -13.80 20.05 6.39
CA ASN A 6 -13.43 20.95 7.50
C ASN A 6 -14.42 20.92 8.67
N GLY A 7 -15.19 19.83 8.80
CA GLY A 7 -16.05 19.59 9.96
C GLY A 7 -15.36 18.75 11.03
N PRO A 8 -15.89 18.71 12.27
CA PRO A 8 -15.33 17.92 13.38
C PRO A 8 -15.19 16.42 13.03
N GLU A 9 -16.08 15.87 12.20
CA GLU A 9 -15.99 14.49 11.68
C GLU A 9 -14.76 14.25 10.78
N GLY A 10 -14.30 15.29 10.06
CA GLY A 10 -13.10 15.24 9.25
C GLY A 10 -11.83 15.20 10.11
N GLU A 11 -11.79 16.03 11.16
CA GLU A 11 -10.67 16.07 12.11
C GLU A 11 -10.56 14.77 12.92
N GLU A 12 -11.68 14.20 13.38
CA GLU A 12 -11.71 12.90 14.07
C GLU A 12 -11.24 11.75 13.16
N ARG A 13 -11.62 11.76 11.88
CA ARG A 13 -11.12 10.79 10.89
C ARG A 13 -9.60 10.92 10.72
N VAL A 14 -9.07 12.13 10.57
CA VAL A 14 -7.62 12.37 10.46
C VAL A 14 -6.88 11.95 11.73
N ALA A 15 -7.43 12.19 12.91
CA ALA A 15 -6.85 11.77 14.18
C ALA A 15 -6.83 10.23 14.33
N ALA A 16 -7.94 9.56 13.98
CA ALA A 16 -8.03 8.09 13.98
C ALA A 16 -7.04 7.46 12.98
N GLN A 17 -6.88 8.07 11.81
CA GLN A 17 -5.88 7.73 10.81
C GLN A 17 -4.45 7.85 11.37
N ARG A 18 -4.11 8.98 12.01
CA ARG A 18 -2.78 9.21 12.62
C ARG A 18 -2.46 8.22 13.74
N TRP A 19 -3.44 7.92 14.61
CA TRP A 19 -3.27 6.89 15.65
C TRP A 19 -2.96 5.50 15.06
N TRP A 20 -3.64 5.12 13.98
CA TRP A 20 -3.39 3.85 13.30
C TRP A 20 -1.97 3.80 12.69
N VAL A 21 -1.51 4.91 12.10
CA VAL A 21 -0.13 5.06 11.62
C VAL A 21 0.88 4.93 12.75
N GLU A 22 0.64 5.59 13.88
CA GLU A 22 1.50 5.52 15.07
C GLU A 22 1.55 4.11 15.68
N ARG A 23 0.43 3.39 15.66
CA ARG A 23 0.33 1.99 16.09
C ARG A 23 1.12 1.06 15.18
N LEU A 24 1.04 1.22 13.86
CA LEU A 24 1.89 0.50 12.90
C LEU A 24 3.35 0.96 12.95
N ALA A 25 3.60 2.19 13.41
CA ALA A 25 4.94 2.75 13.58
C ALA A 25 5.69 2.19 14.80
N GLN A 26 5.17 1.16 15.49
CA GLN A 26 5.99 0.23 16.27
C GLN A 26 6.92 -0.55 15.32
N ARG A 27 7.95 0.17 14.87
CA ARG A 27 8.81 -0.16 13.74
C ARG A 27 9.75 -1.30 14.08
N TRP A 28 9.86 -2.15 13.06
CA TRP A 28 10.62 -3.38 12.87
C TRP A 28 11.51 -3.84 14.03
N PRO A 29 11.40 -5.10 14.49
CA PRO A 29 12.15 -5.63 15.63
C PRO A 29 13.65 -5.85 15.32
N GLY A 30 14.22 -5.10 14.38
CA GLY A 30 15.54 -5.30 13.82
C GLY A 30 15.51 -6.12 12.52
N ILE A 31 16.55 -6.92 12.30
CA ILE A 31 16.80 -7.62 11.04
C ILE A 31 15.78 -8.74 10.73
N ASP A 32 15.02 -9.19 11.74
CA ASP A 32 14.03 -10.25 11.57
C ASP A 32 12.97 -9.91 10.52
N VAL A 33 12.64 -8.62 10.34
CA VAL A 33 11.70 -8.20 9.29
C VAL A 33 12.17 -8.60 7.89
N ILE A 34 13.48 -8.58 7.63
CA ILE A 34 14.05 -8.99 6.33
C ILE A 34 13.89 -10.50 6.13
N ARG A 35 14.07 -11.27 7.20
CA ARG A 35 13.89 -12.72 7.18
C ARG A 35 12.42 -13.08 6.90
N GLU A 36 11.50 -12.37 7.55
CA GLU A 36 10.06 -12.50 7.35
C GLU A 36 9.63 -12.13 5.93
N ASP A 37 10.11 -11.00 5.41
CA ASP A 37 9.79 -10.53 4.06
C ASP A 37 10.27 -11.56 3.02
N ARG A 38 11.46 -12.13 3.22
CA ARG A 38 12.00 -13.20 2.37
C ARG A 38 11.15 -14.46 2.43
N GLN A 39 10.67 -14.87 3.60
CA GLN A 39 9.80 -16.05 3.73
C GLN A 39 8.44 -15.82 3.04
N THR A 40 7.83 -14.67 3.30
CA THR A 40 6.51 -14.28 2.78
C THR A 40 6.49 -14.20 1.25
N ASN A 41 7.55 -13.63 0.66
CA ASN A 41 7.67 -13.44 -0.79
C ASN A 41 8.35 -14.61 -1.52
N HIS A 42 8.42 -15.79 -0.89
CA HIS A 42 8.98 -17.03 -1.45
C HIS A 42 10.44 -16.91 -1.91
N GLY A 43 11.24 -16.13 -1.18
CA GLY A 43 12.67 -15.93 -1.43
C GLY A 43 12.99 -14.61 -2.15
N MET A 44 14.29 -14.31 -2.28
CA MET A 44 14.79 -13.03 -2.83
C MET A 44 14.83 -12.98 -4.37
N LYS A 45 14.36 -14.04 -5.03
CA LYS A 45 14.36 -14.13 -6.50
C LYS A 45 13.18 -13.40 -7.13
N THR A 46 12.15 -13.08 -6.34
CA THR A 46 10.97 -12.38 -6.85
C THR A 46 11.21 -10.86 -6.84
N PRO A 47 10.78 -10.14 -7.88
CA PRO A 47 10.83 -8.67 -7.89
C PRO A 47 10.16 -8.06 -6.66
N GLY A 48 9.02 -8.63 -6.24
CA GLY A 48 8.29 -8.20 -5.05
C GLY A 48 9.13 -8.27 -3.76
N ALA A 49 9.82 -9.39 -3.50
CA ALA A 49 10.70 -9.52 -2.34
C ALA A 49 11.82 -8.47 -2.35
N GLN A 50 12.44 -8.27 -3.51
CA GLN A 50 13.53 -7.31 -3.67
C GLN A 50 13.05 -5.88 -3.40
N THR A 51 11.90 -5.50 -3.93
CA THR A 51 11.31 -4.17 -3.70
C THR A 51 11.01 -3.91 -2.22
N VAL A 52 10.43 -4.89 -1.51
CA VAL A 52 10.19 -4.75 -0.06
C VAL A 52 11.53 -4.61 0.69
N VAL A 53 12.56 -5.40 0.35
CA VAL A 53 13.89 -5.24 0.96
C VAL A 53 14.50 -3.87 0.66
N PHE A 54 14.40 -3.37 -0.58
CA PHE A 54 14.87 -2.03 -0.90
C PHE A 54 14.16 -0.96 -0.08
N HIS A 55 12.86 -1.12 0.18
CA HIS A 55 12.11 -0.27 1.10
C HIS A 55 12.63 -0.35 2.54
N ARG A 56 12.92 -1.56 3.04
CA ARG A 56 13.54 -1.73 4.38
C ARG A 56 14.90 -1.05 4.47
N LEU A 57 15.75 -1.23 3.44
CA LEU A 57 17.07 -0.62 3.37
C LEU A 57 16.98 0.91 3.28
N ALA A 58 16.04 1.44 2.47
CA ALA A 58 15.82 2.88 2.33
C ALA A 58 15.53 3.55 3.68
N ASN A 59 14.87 2.81 4.58
CA ASN A 59 14.47 3.23 5.92
C ASN A 59 15.33 2.63 7.04
N TRP A 60 16.53 2.08 6.73
CA TRP A 60 17.37 1.37 7.69
C TRP A 60 17.67 2.17 8.96
N GLY A 61 17.84 3.49 8.85
CA GLY A 61 18.08 4.37 10.02
C GLY A 61 16.98 4.35 11.08
N GLN A 62 15.82 3.78 10.77
CA GLN A 62 14.70 3.61 11.70
C GLN A 62 14.75 2.26 12.45
N MET A 63 15.68 1.36 12.09
CA MET A 63 15.84 0.08 12.75
C MET A 63 16.50 0.24 14.14
N PRO A 64 16.04 -0.51 15.15
CA PRO A 64 16.74 -0.59 16.43
C PRO A 64 18.21 -0.98 16.23
N GLY A 65 19.12 -0.20 16.82
CA GLY A 65 20.56 -0.45 16.73
C GLY A 65 21.24 0.01 15.43
N ALA A 66 20.54 0.72 14.54
CA ALA A 66 21.16 1.27 13.34
C ALA A 66 22.23 2.33 13.67
N THR A 67 23.45 2.13 13.17
CA THR A 67 24.50 3.15 13.26
C THR A 67 24.26 4.27 12.24
N ARG A 68 24.72 5.50 12.52
CA ARG A 68 24.60 6.62 11.57
C ARG A 68 25.25 6.32 10.21
N ALA A 69 26.43 5.70 10.23
CA ALA A 69 27.13 5.32 9.01
C ALA A 69 26.37 4.24 8.24
N GLY A 70 25.87 3.21 8.93
CA GLY A 70 25.05 2.14 8.32
C GLY A 70 23.76 2.69 7.72
N ALA A 71 23.04 3.56 8.45
CA ALA A 71 21.86 4.24 7.96
C ALA A 71 22.15 5.04 6.68
N ALA A 72 23.22 5.84 6.67
CA ALA A 72 23.59 6.65 5.52
C ALA A 72 23.91 5.82 4.28
N VAL A 73 24.61 4.69 4.42
CA VAL A 73 24.96 3.82 3.30
C VAL A 73 23.74 3.03 2.82
N LEU A 74 23.06 2.33 3.73
CA LEU A 74 21.95 1.44 3.38
C LEU A 74 20.73 2.21 2.86
N SER A 75 20.44 3.40 3.40
CA SER A 75 19.36 4.24 2.87
C SER A 75 19.60 4.65 1.42
N ARG A 76 20.85 4.93 1.01
CA ARG A 76 21.17 5.25 -0.39
C ARG A 76 21.00 4.04 -1.30
N VAL A 77 21.50 2.88 -0.87
CA VAL A 77 21.35 1.61 -1.60
C VAL A 77 19.87 1.27 -1.77
N GLY A 78 19.09 1.35 -0.69
CA GLY A 78 17.65 1.09 -0.74
C GLY A 78 16.90 2.04 -1.66
N ARG A 79 17.15 3.36 -1.58
CA ARG A 79 16.53 4.34 -2.48
C ARG A 79 16.89 4.11 -3.95
N ALA A 80 18.15 3.80 -4.25
CA ALA A 80 18.56 3.42 -5.61
C ALA A 80 17.87 2.14 -6.08
N GLY A 81 17.73 1.14 -5.20
CA GLY A 81 16.99 -0.09 -5.45
C GLY A 81 15.51 0.15 -5.73
N LEU A 82 14.86 1.08 -5.02
CA LEU A 82 13.47 1.47 -5.26
C LEU A 82 13.29 2.16 -6.63
N LEU A 83 14.25 3.01 -7.04
CA LEU A 83 14.24 3.59 -8.39
C LEU A 83 14.37 2.52 -9.48
N MET A 84 15.23 1.52 -9.26
CA MET A 84 15.36 0.38 -10.16
C MET A 84 14.06 -0.44 -10.19
N ALA A 85 13.49 -0.77 -9.02
CA ALA A 85 12.23 -1.50 -8.93
C ALA A 85 11.09 -0.80 -9.69
N ARG A 86 10.99 0.53 -9.58
CA ARG A 86 10.02 1.30 -10.34
C ARG A 86 10.24 1.18 -11.85
N ASN A 87 11.47 1.44 -12.31
CA ASN A 87 11.75 1.57 -13.74
C ASN A 87 11.93 0.23 -14.47
N VAL A 88 12.29 -0.85 -13.75
CA VAL A 88 12.58 -2.17 -14.32
C VAL A 88 11.46 -3.17 -13.99
N TYR A 89 10.99 -3.22 -12.75
CA TYR A 89 9.93 -4.16 -12.33
C TYR A 89 8.53 -3.61 -12.52
N GLY A 90 8.39 -2.29 -12.68
CA GLY A 90 7.08 -1.63 -12.70
C GLY A 90 6.38 -1.70 -11.35
N ILE A 91 7.14 -1.64 -10.25
CA ILE A 91 6.61 -1.59 -8.88
C ILE A 91 7.03 -0.25 -8.26
N GLU A 92 6.07 0.65 -8.09
CA GLU A 92 6.27 1.92 -7.42
C GLU A 92 5.87 1.83 -5.95
N LEU A 93 6.89 1.66 -5.10
CA LEU A 93 6.77 1.69 -3.64
C LEU A 93 7.72 2.78 -3.09
N PRO A 94 7.21 4.01 -2.83
CA PRO A 94 8.01 5.08 -2.26
C PRO A 94 8.60 4.71 -0.89
N ALA A 95 9.78 5.24 -0.58
CA ALA A 95 10.42 5.00 0.72
C ALA A 95 9.59 5.55 1.89
N GLU A 96 8.78 6.58 1.64
CA GLU A 96 7.96 7.24 2.65
C GLU A 96 6.69 6.43 3.03
N THR A 97 6.26 5.49 2.17
CA THR A 97 5.09 4.64 2.42
C THR A 97 5.28 3.86 3.71
N THR A 98 4.25 3.84 4.56
CA THR A 98 4.28 3.03 5.77
C THR A 98 3.95 1.58 5.41
N VAL A 99 4.90 0.67 5.66
CA VAL A 99 4.81 -0.74 5.29
C VAL A 99 5.03 -1.61 6.52
N GLY A 100 3.99 -2.35 6.92
CA GLY A 100 4.01 -3.34 7.99
C GLY A 100 4.86 -4.56 7.66
N ARG A 101 4.82 -5.59 8.49
CA ARG A 101 5.61 -6.82 8.37
C ARG A 101 4.95 -7.81 7.42
N ARG A 102 5.73 -8.69 6.79
CA ARG A 102 5.20 -9.78 5.96
C ARG A 102 4.25 -9.28 4.86
N VAL A 103 4.57 -8.12 4.28
CA VAL A 103 3.85 -7.61 3.11
C VAL A 103 4.31 -8.40 1.89
N LYS A 104 3.34 -8.89 1.13
CA LYS A 104 3.56 -9.69 -0.07
C LYS A 104 3.22 -8.88 -1.31
N LEU A 105 4.22 -8.62 -2.14
CA LEU A 105 4.00 -8.14 -3.50
C LEU A 105 4.03 -9.38 -4.41
N ALA A 106 2.85 -9.95 -4.66
CA ALA A 106 2.72 -11.32 -5.19
C ALA A 106 3.26 -11.46 -6.63
N HIS A 107 3.16 -10.40 -7.43
CA HIS A 107 3.61 -10.33 -8.81
C HIS A 107 4.24 -8.96 -9.08
N GLN A 108 4.98 -8.82 -10.18
CA GLN A 108 5.51 -7.55 -10.66
C GLN A 108 4.55 -6.83 -11.62
N SER A 109 4.93 -5.60 -11.98
CA SER A 109 4.28 -4.74 -12.97
C SER A 109 2.95 -4.10 -12.53
N GLY A 110 2.85 -2.79 -12.82
CA GLY A 110 1.65 -1.99 -12.62
C GLY A 110 1.26 -1.71 -11.17
N ILE A 111 2.09 -2.05 -10.18
CA ILE A 111 1.80 -1.71 -8.78
C ILE A 111 2.18 -0.25 -8.56
N VAL A 112 1.22 0.58 -8.15
CA VAL A 112 1.43 2.01 -7.87
C VAL A 112 0.90 2.32 -6.48
N ILE A 113 1.79 2.71 -5.56
CA ILE A 113 1.43 2.99 -4.18
C ILE A 113 1.81 4.43 -3.84
N HIS A 114 0.84 5.20 -3.34
CA HIS A 114 1.07 6.56 -2.90
C HIS A 114 2.06 6.61 -1.73
N ARG A 115 2.86 7.66 -1.68
CA ARG A 115 3.94 7.81 -0.69
C ARG A 115 3.45 7.90 0.76
N ASP A 116 2.23 8.38 0.96
CA ASP A 116 1.62 8.53 2.29
C ASP A 116 0.65 7.38 2.63
N ALA A 117 0.51 6.39 1.73
CA ALA A 117 -0.34 5.23 1.98
C ALA A 117 0.20 4.41 3.16
N VAL A 118 -0.73 3.71 3.82
CA VAL A 118 -0.44 2.89 4.99
C VAL A 118 -0.82 1.45 4.68
N ILE A 119 0.14 0.55 4.83
CA ILE A 119 -0.03 -0.87 4.59
C ILE A 119 0.29 -1.59 5.89
N GLY A 120 -0.69 -2.31 6.44
CA GLY A 120 -0.57 -3.13 7.64
C GLY A 120 0.32 -4.35 7.47
N ASN A 121 0.30 -5.22 8.48
CA ASN A 121 1.01 -6.49 8.45
C ASN A 121 0.26 -7.53 7.60
N ASP A 122 0.97 -8.52 7.06
CA ASP A 122 0.37 -9.66 6.34
C ASP A 122 -0.50 -9.27 5.14
N VAL A 123 -0.32 -8.07 4.59
CA VAL A 123 -1.06 -7.59 3.43
C VAL A 123 -0.51 -8.22 2.15
N VAL A 124 -1.42 -8.67 1.28
CA VAL A 124 -1.08 -9.20 -0.05
C VAL A 124 -1.54 -8.22 -1.12
N ILE A 125 -0.63 -7.82 -2.00
CA ILE A 125 -0.89 -6.93 -3.13
C ILE A 125 -0.48 -7.65 -4.42
N ARG A 126 -1.41 -7.77 -5.37
CA ARG A 126 -1.17 -8.36 -6.70
C ARG A 126 -0.82 -7.30 -7.74
N GLN A 127 -0.47 -7.73 -8.95
CA GLN A 127 -0.09 -6.86 -10.06
C GLN A 127 -1.20 -5.86 -10.42
N ASN A 128 -0.81 -4.74 -11.04
CA ASN A 128 -1.70 -3.69 -11.53
C ASN A 128 -2.57 -3.02 -10.44
N VAL A 129 -2.22 -3.18 -9.17
CA VAL A 129 -2.95 -2.50 -8.09
C VAL A 129 -2.53 -1.04 -7.99
N THR A 130 -3.51 -0.15 -7.87
CA THR A 130 -3.29 1.27 -7.57
C THR A 130 -3.82 1.59 -6.18
N ILE A 131 -2.97 2.18 -5.33
CA ILE A 131 -3.33 2.76 -4.03
C ILE A 131 -3.01 4.25 -4.13
N GLY A 132 -4.01 5.09 -4.35
CA GLY A 132 -3.82 6.46 -4.82
C GLY A 132 -4.69 7.51 -4.16
N LEU A 133 -4.34 8.78 -4.41
CA LEU A 133 -5.16 9.94 -4.06
C LEU A 133 -6.42 9.98 -4.94
N ARG A 134 -7.55 10.49 -4.41
CA ARG A 134 -8.75 10.77 -5.20
C ARG A 134 -8.85 12.27 -5.50
N GLY A 135 -8.52 12.65 -6.74
CA GLY A 135 -8.56 14.05 -7.21
C GLY A 135 -7.40 14.89 -6.69
N ASP A 136 -7.35 16.16 -7.12
CA ASP A 136 -6.43 17.14 -6.54
C ASP A 136 -6.96 17.57 -5.17
N VAL A 137 -6.09 17.52 -4.16
CA VAL A 137 -6.44 17.86 -2.79
C VAL A 137 -5.61 19.06 -2.36
N ASP A 138 -6.30 20.14 -1.99
CA ASP A 138 -5.70 21.28 -1.28
C ASP A 138 -5.51 20.89 0.20
N GLY A 139 -4.27 20.82 0.68
CA GLY A 139 -3.95 20.52 2.08
C GLY A 139 -3.15 19.24 2.31
N ASP A 140 -3.35 18.58 3.45
CA ASP A 140 -2.58 17.42 3.90
C ASP A 140 -2.95 16.15 3.11
N GLN A 141 -2.23 15.87 2.02
CA GLN A 141 -2.48 14.70 1.17
C GLN A 141 -2.45 13.36 1.92
N ALA A 142 -1.73 13.27 3.05
CA ALA A 142 -1.66 12.04 3.84
C ALA A 142 -3.02 11.64 4.45
N ALA A 143 -3.91 12.61 4.67
CA ALA A 143 -5.29 12.34 5.12
C ALA A 143 -6.18 11.74 4.01
N HIS A 144 -5.76 11.84 2.74
CA HIS A 144 -6.60 11.57 1.57
C HIS A 144 -6.21 10.33 0.78
N VAL A 145 -5.39 9.47 1.38
CA VAL A 145 -4.88 8.24 0.75
C VAL A 145 -5.34 7.00 1.50
N PRO A 146 -5.44 5.84 0.81
CA PRO A 146 -5.96 4.63 1.44
C PRO A 146 -5.08 4.09 2.56
N GLN A 147 -5.74 3.47 3.54
CA GLN A 147 -5.10 2.77 4.66
C GLN A 147 -5.61 1.35 4.71
N LEU A 148 -4.68 0.40 4.66
CA LEU A 148 -4.97 -1.03 4.67
C LEU A 148 -4.56 -1.59 6.03
N ALA A 149 -5.52 -2.17 6.75
CA ALA A 149 -5.28 -2.87 8.00
C ALA A 149 -4.56 -4.21 7.77
N ASP A 150 -4.33 -4.94 8.86
CA ASP A 150 -3.59 -6.20 8.83
C ASP A 150 -4.36 -7.29 8.08
N GLY A 151 -3.65 -8.13 7.33
CA GLY A 151 -4.19 -9.29 6.62
C GLY A 151 -5.05 -8.97 5.40
N VAL A 152 -5.10 -7.71 4.95
CA VAL A 152 -5.85 -7.32 3.74
C VAL A 152 -5.33 -8.05 2.50
N ASP A 153 -6.23 -8.60 1.70
CA ASP A 153 -5.90 -9.27 0.43
C ASP A 153 -6.41 -8.45 -0.77
N VAL A 154 -5.50 -7.91 -1.57
CA VAL A 154 -5.82 -7.05 -2.72
C VAL A 154 -5.64 -7.79 -4.05
N GLY A 155 -6.75 -7.99 -4.74
CA GLY A 155 -6.84 -8.64 -6.05
C GLY A 155 -6.11 -7.86 -7.15
N ALA A 156 -5.73 -8.56 -8.23
CA ALA A 156 -5.02 -7.97 -9.36
C ALA A 156 -5.87 -6.87 -10.03
N GLY A 157 -5.25 -5.76 -10.41
CA GLY A 157 -5.92 -4.65 -11.09
C GLY A 157 -6.87 -3.83 -10.21
N ALA A 158 -6.93 -4.09 -8.90
CA ALA A 158 -7.80 -3.31 -8.02
C ALA A 158 -7.29 -1.87 -7.87
N VAL A 159 -8.22 -0.93 -7.78
CA VAL A 159 -7.95 0.50 -7.61
C VAL A 159 -8.57 0.94 -6.29
N LEU A 160 -7.73 1.34 -5.34
CA LEU A 160 -8.12 1.88 -4.03
C LEU A 160 -7.76 3.36 -4.04
N VAL A 161 -8.76 4.25 -3.96
CA VAL A 161 -8.50 5.70 -4.07
C VAL A 161 -9.28 6.54 -3.07
N GLY A 162 -8.58 7.52 -2.49
CA GLY A 162 -9.15 8.48 -1.56
C GLY A 162 -8.96 8.13 -0.08
N PRO A 163 -9.57 8.91 0.84
CA PRO A 163 -9.48 8.74 2.29
C PRO A 163 -10.31 7.53 2.75
N ILE A 164 -9.86 6.32 2.40
CA ILE A 164 -10.58 5.07 2.68
C ILE A 164 -9.79 4.18 3.63
N HIS A 165 -10.51 3.52 4.52
CA HIS A 165 -10.00 2.47 5.39
C HIS A 165 -10.44 1.10 4.88
N ILE A 166 -9.49 0.19 4.76
CA ILE A 166 -9.72 -1.22 4.41
C ILE A 166 -9.44 -2.05 5.65
N GLY A 167 -10.51 -2.54 6.26
CA GLY A 167 -10.49 -3.22 7.56
C GLY A 167 -9.71 -4.53 7.59
N GLU A 168 -9.46 -5.03 8.80
CA GLU A 168 -8.62 -6.20 9.04
C GLU A 168 -9.16 -7.41 8.26
N LYS A 169 -8.26 -8.14 7.58
CA LYS A 169 -8.60 -9.33 6.77
C LYS A 169 -9.68 -9.09 5.72
N ALA A 170 -9.90 -7.84 5.31
CA ALA A 170 -10.78 -7.55 4.19
C ALA A 170 -10.18 -8.06 2.86
N ALA A 171 -11.06 -8.41 1.93
CA ALA A 171 -10.68 -8.91 0.61
C ALA A 171 -11.18 -7.98 -0.49
N ILE A 172 -10.26 -7.48 -1.31
CA ILE A 172 -10.58 -6.65 -2.47
C ILE A 172 -10.50 -7.50 -3.73
N GLY A 173 -11.61 -7.60 -4.46
CA GLY A 173 -11.71 -8.36 -5.70
C GLY A 173 -10.82 -7.80 -6.79
N ALA A 174 -10.41 -8.67 -7.72
CA ALA A 174 -9.67 -8.24 -8.90
C ALA A 174 -10.48 -7.22 -9.72
N ASN A 175 -9.82 -6.19 -10.22
CA ASN A 175 -10.41 -5.06 -10.96
C ASN A 175 -11.54 -4.30 -10.21
N ALA A 176 -11.65 -4.46 -8.89
CA ALA A 176 -12.57 -3.64 -8.10
C ALA A 176 -12.04 -2.20 -7.98
N VAL A 177 -12.93 -1.22 -8.15
CA VAL A 177 -12.64 0.20 -7.86
C VAL A 177 -13.29 0.55 -6.52
N VAL A 178 -12.47 0.78 -5.51
CA VAL A 178 -12.89 1.00 -4.12
C VAL A 178 -12.67 2.46 -3.77
N THR A 179 -13.76 3.13 -3.42
CA THR A 179 -13.81 4.58 -3.13
C THR A 179 -14.45 4.89 -1.78
N HIS A 180 -14.77 3.85 -1.00
CA HIS A 180 -15.40 3.91 0.31
C HIS A 180 -14.76 2.86 1.23
N ASP A 181 -14.94 3.06 2.55
CA ASP A 181 -14.43 2.16 3.57
C ASP A 181 -14.96 0.73 3.37
N VAL A 182 -14.12 -0.26 3.65
CA VAL A 182 -14.49 -1.69 3.71
C VAL A 182 -14.29 -2.15 5.14
N SER A 183 -15.34 -2.72 5.74
CA SER A 183 -15.29 -3.21 7.12
C SER A 183 -14.29 -4.35 7.31
N ASP A 184 -13.93 -4.63 8.55
CA ASP A 184 -13.19 -5.85 8.92
C ASP A 184 -13.88 -7.10 8.36
N HIS A 185 -13.09 -8.03 7.84
CA HIS A 185 -13.53 -9.24 7.14
C HIS A 185 -14.45 -8.99 5.94
N GLY A 186 -14.64 -7.72 5.55
CA GLY A 186 -15.49 -7.31 4.46
C GLY A 186 -14.90 -7.68 3.11
N ARG A 187 -15.75 -7.65 2.08
CA ARG A 187 -15.33 -7.95 0.71
C ARG A 187 -15.86 -6.93 -0.26
N ALA A 188 -14.97 -6.20 -0.91
CA ALA A 188 -15.31 -5.37 -2.07
C ALA A 188 -15.12 -6.21 -3.33
N VAL A 189 -16.14 -6.28 -4.19
CA VAL A 189 -16.08 -7.07 -5.44
C VAL A 189 -16.30 -6.16 -6.64
N ALA A 190 -15.68 -6.51 -7.76
CA ALA A 190 -15.95 -5.83 -9.02
C ALA A 190 -17.41 -6.06 -9.45
N PRO A 191 -18.01 -5.13 -10.21
CA PRO A 191 -19.31 -5.35 -10.84
C PRO A 191 -19.30 -6.63 -11.68
N ARG A 192 -20.43 -7.34 -11.69
CA ARG A 192 -20.61 -8.50 -12.56
C ARG A 192 -20.56 -8.04 -14.02
N THR A 193 -19.83 -8.77 -14.85
CA THR A 193 -19.85 -8.59 -16.30
C THR A 193 -21.28 -8.67 -16.84
N VAL A 194 -21.68 -7.67 -17.63
CA VAL A 194 -22.94 -7.67 -18.35
C VAL A 194 -22.71 -8.32 -19.71
N ILE A 195 -23.47 -9.38 -20.02
CA ILE A 195 -23.43 -10.05 -21.32
C ILE A 195 -24.56 -9.45 -22.17
N GLN A 196 -24.20 -8.85 -23.31
CA GLN A 196 -25.15 -8.30 -24.29
C GLN A 196 -25.14 -9.17 -25.55
N ASP A 197 -26.31 -9.29 -26.19
CA ASP A 197 -26.41 -9.94 -27.49
C ASP A 197 -25.77 -9.02 -28.55
N ALA A 198 -24.91 -9.57 -29.40
CA ALA A 198 -24.26 -8.84 -30.48
C ALA A 198 -25.27 -8.15 -31.42
N ASN A 199 -26.48 -8.70 -31.55
CA ASN A 199 -27.54 -8.14 -32.39
C ASN A 199 -28.35 -7.01 -31.71
N SER A 200 -28.11 -6.74 -30.42
CA SER A 200 -28.89 -5.77 -29.63
C SER A 200 -28.25 -4.38 -29.51
N VAL A 201 -27.04 -4.18 -30.07
CA VAL A 201 -26.35 -2.89 -30.11
C VAL A 201 -26.63 -2.23 -31.46
N PRO A 202 -27.27 -1.05 -31.51
CA PRO A 202 -27.40 -0.29 -32.76
C PRO A 202 -26.01 0.01 -33.33
N GLN A 203 -25.80 -0.29 -34.61
CA GLN A 203 -24.58 0.09 -35.33
C GLN A 203 -24.46 1.61 -35.48
#